data_AF-A0A536XRV8-F1
#
_entry.id   AF-A0A536XRV8-F1
#
_cell.length_a   1.000
_cell.length_b   1.000
_cell.length_c   1.000
_cell.angle_alpha   90.00
_cell.angle_beta   90.00
_cell.angle_gamma   90.00
#
_symmetry.space_group_name_H-M   'P 1'
#
loop_
_entity.id
_entity.type
_entity.pdbx_description
1 polymer ?
#
loop_
_entity_poly.entity_id
_entity_poly.type
_entity_poly.pdbx_seq_one_letter_code
_entity_poly.pdbx_strand_id
1 'polypeptide(L)' 'MKTEKNVLGGELRACSYAPLTGYFRDGSCATHDTDGVAHLVCVQVTEEFLEFSVSRGNDLVTPRPELRFRGLKPGDRWCL' A
#
# COMPACT_ATOMS: atom_id res chain seq x y z
N MET A 1 -11.46 19.25 5.54
CA MET A 1 -10.84 17.92 5.33
C MET A 1 -11.63 16.91 6.12
N LYS A 2 -12.21 15.92 5.45
CA LYS A 2 -12.90 14.84 6.13
C LYS A 2 -11.85 13.94 6.78
N THR A 3 -12.03 13.58 8.05
CA THR A 3 -11.13 12.65 8.71
C THR A 3 -11.43 11.25 8.20
N GLU A 4 -10.50 10.66 7.46
CA GLU A 4 -10.62 9.27 7.01
C GLU A 4 -10.50 8.32 8.20
N LYS A 5 -11.29 7.25 8.13
CA LYS A 5 -11.43 6.29 9.21
C LYS A 5 -10.88 4.95 8.79
N ASN A 6 -10.24 4.27 9.74
CA ASN A 6 -9.94 2.86 9.59
C ASN A 6 -11.22 2.01 9.71
N VAL A 7 -11.11 0.70 9.45
CA VAL A 7 -12.23 -0.25 9.48
C VAL A 7 -12.89 -0.40 10.85
N LEU A 8 -12.25 0.07 11.93
CA LEU A 8 -12.78 0.09 13.30
C LEU A 8 -13.50 1.41 13.63
N GLY A 9 -13.61 2.33 12.66
CA GLY A 9 -14.26 3.63 12.82
C GLY A 9 -13.42 4.72 13.49
N GLY A 10 -12.16 4.40 13.86
CA GLY A 10 -11.20 5.35 14.42
C GLY A 10 -10.34 6.02 13.34
N GLU A 11 -9.36 6.84 13.75
CA GLU A 11 -8.42 7.54 12.85
C GLU A 11 -7.68 6.56 11.92
N LEU A 12 -7.62 6.88 10.63
CA LEU A 12 -6.77 6.18 9.68
C LEU A 12 -5.29 6.50 9.98
N ARG A 13 -4.56 5.48 10.44
CA ARG A 13 -3.12 5.59 10.71
C ARG A 13 -2.31 5.29 9.46
N ALA A 14 -1.09 5.81 9.42
CA ALA A 14 -0.12 5.45 8.39
C ALA A 14 0.15 3.94 8.37
N CYS A 15 0.22 3.38 7.17
CA CYS A 15 0.59 2.01 6.91
C CYS A 15 2.11 1.82 6.94
N SER A 16 2.85 2.66 6.19
CA SER A 16 4.32 2.62 6.15
C SER A 16 4.95 3.91 5.60
N TYR A 17 6.09 4.31 6.16
CA TYR A 17 6.96 5.36 5.62
C TYR A 17 8.27 4.84 5.03
N ALA A 18 8.60 3.57 5.29
CA ALA A 18 9.83 2.93 4.83
C ALA A 18 9.57 1.41 4.64
N PRO A 19 9.20 0.98 3.42
CA PRO A 19 9.05 1.79 2.20
C PRO A 19 7.82 2.71 2.24
N LEU A 20 7.92 3.89 1.60
CA LEU A 20 6.82 4.84 1.51
C LEU A 20 5.70 4.29 0.61
N THR A 21 4.52 4.08 1.19
CA THR A 21 3.35 3.50 0.53
C THR A 21 2.23 4.53 0.29
N GLY A 22 1.06 4.06 -0.11
CA GLY A 22 -0.13 4.85 -0.39
C GLY A 22 -0.20 5.25 -1.85
N TYR A 23 -1.42 5.32 -2.40
CA TYR A 23 -1.66 5.79 -3.76
C TYR A 23 -1.04 7.18 -3.99
N PHE A 24 -1.16 8.06 -3.00
CA PHE A 24 -0.62 9.42 -3.00
C PHE A 24 0.82 9.54 -2.49
N ARG A 25 1.47 8.42 -2.11
CA ARG A 25 2.82 8.39 -1.52
C ARG A 25 2.95 9.25 -0.25
N ASP A 26 1.97 9.17 0.63
CA ASP A 26 1.93 9.85 1.93
C ASP A 26 2.02 8.87 3.13
N GLY A 27 2.16 7.57 2.84
CA GLY A 27 2.26 6.50 3.82
C GLY A 27 0.92 5.91 4.27
N SER A 28 -0.22 6.40 3.80
CA SER A 28 -1.56 5.98 4.22
C SER A 28 -2.36 5.34 3.09
N CYS A 29 -3.26 4.41 3.44
CA CYS A 29 -4.17 3.76 2.50
C CYS A 29 -5.47 4.58 2.40
N ALA A 30 -5.30 5.80 1.90
CA ALA A 30 -6.25 6.90 1.95
C ALA A 30 -6.89 7.16 0.58
N THR A 31 -8.14 7.63 0.58
CA THR A 31 -8.84 8.12 -0.62
C THR A 31 -8.65 9.62 -0.81
N HIS A 32 -8.41 10.38 0.27
CA HIS A 32 -8.41 11.86 0.26
C HIS A 32 -9.60 12.47 -0.48
N ASP A 33 -10.80 11.93 -0.24
CA ASP A 33 -12.05 12.35 -0.89
C ASP A 33 -12.00 12.26 -2.45
N THR A 34 -11.05 11.49 -3.01
CA THR A 34 -10.91 11.27 -4.46
C THR A 34 -11.61 9.97 -4.85
N ASP A 35 -12.54 10.06 -5.79
CA ASP A 35 -13.25 8.90 -6.32
C ASP A 35 -12.33 7.97 -7.13
N GLY A 36 -12.60 6.67 -7.06
CA GLY A 36 -11.89 5.66 -7.86
C GLY A 36 -10.48 5.30 -7.36
N VAL A 37 -10.07 5.76 -6.17
CA VAL A 37 -8.80 5.37 -5.56
C VAL A 37 -8.86 3.90 -5.12
N ALA A 38 -7.92 3.10 -5.62
CA ALA A 38 -7.58 1.78 -5.10
C ALA A 38 -6.45 1.89 -4.05
N HIS A 39 -6.00 0.77 -3.48
CA HIS A 39 -4.94 0.74 -2.46
C HIS A 39 -5.39 1.19 -1.06
N LEU A 40 -6.47 0.57 -0.56
CA LEU A 40 -7.11 0.92 0.72
C LEU A 40 -6.86 -0.12 1.83
N VAL A 41 -6.16 -1.22 1.53
CA VAL A 41 -5.87 -2.28 2.50
C VAL A 41 -4.40 -2.26 2.88
N CYS A 42 -4.09 -1.88 4.12
CA CYS A 42 -2.73 -2.00 4.65
C CYS A 42 -2.45 -3.47 4.97
N VAL A 43 -1.47 -4.05 4.29
CA VAL A 43 -1.00 -5.41 4.55
C VAL A 43 0.44 -5.40 5.03
N GLN A 44 0.85 -6.46 5.71
CA GLN A 44 2.24 -6.85 5.84
C GLN A 44 2.45 -8.04 4.90
N VAL A 45 3.28 -7.86 3.87
CA VAL A 45 3.44 -8.89 2.82
C VAL A 45 4.30 -10.04 3.31
N THR A 46 4.01 -11.25 2.83
CA THR A 46 4.84 -12.45 3.03
C THR A 46 5.46 -12.89 1.71
N GLU A 47 6.44 -13.79 1.76
CA GLU A 47 7.05 -14.35 0.56
C GLU A 47 6.02 -15.04 -0.33
N GLU A 48 5.14 -15.87 0.26
CA GLU A 48 4.10 -16.61 -0.46
C GLU A 48 3.10 -15.65 -1.12
N PHE A 49 2.76 -14.55 -0.46
CA PHE A 49 1.89 -13.53 -1.05
C PHE A 49 2.56 -12.82 -2.23
N LEU A 50 3.85 -12.50 -2.13
CA LEU A 50 4.59 -11.83 -3.21
C LEU A 50 4.70 -12.75 -4.44
N GLU A 51 5.04 -14.02 -4.24
CA GLU A 51 5.06 -15.03 -5.31
C GLU A 51 3.69 -15.21 -5.97
N PHE A 52 2.65 -15.35 -5.14
CA PHE A 52 1.28 -15.41 -5.62
C PHE A 52 0.92 -14.16 -6.43
N SER A 53 1.19 -12.96 -5.91
CA SER A 53 0.88 -11.69 -6.55
C SER A 53 1.52 -11.58 -7.94
N VAL A 54 2.81 -11.93 -8.05
CA VAL A 54 3.52 -11.99 -9.34
C VAL A 54 2.86 -12.98 -10.29
N SER A 55 2.48 -14.18 -9.82
CA SER A 55 1.80 -15.19 -10.65
C SER A 55 0.44 -14.73 -11.18
N ARG A 56 -0.19 -13.75 -10.53
CA ARG A 56 -1.46 -13.13 -10.93
C ARG A 56 -1.27 -11.85 -11.75
N GLY A 57 -0.04 -11.53 -12.16
CA GLY A 57 0.29 -10.35 -12.96
C GLY A 57 0.45 -9.06 -12.15
N ASN A 58 0.47 -9.14 -10.82
CA ASN A 58 0.72 -8.01 -9.93
C ASN A 58 2.13 -8.09 -9.34
N ASP A 59 3.12 -7.62 -10.10
CA ASP A 59 4.52 -7.64 -9.70
C ASP A 59 4.83 -6.55 -8.66
N LEU A 60 4.94 -6.97 -7.40
CA LEU A 60 5.30 -6.14 -6.27
C LEU A 60 6.75 -6.33 -5.82
N VAL A 61 7.58 -7.09 -6.56
CA VAL A 61 8.96 -7.39 -6.17
C VAL A 61 9.97 -6.65 -7.03
N THR A 62 9.67 -6.43 -8.31
CA THR A 62 10.58 -5.74 -9.22
C THR A 62 10.61 -4.23 -8.93
N PRO A 63 11.79 -3.64 -8.66
CA PRO A 63 11.90 -2.19 -8.50
C PRO A 63 11.46 -1.43 -9.78
N ARG A 64 10.71 -0.35 -9.58
CA ARG A 64 10.26 0.60 -10.62
C ARG A 64 10.65 2.02 -10.19
N PRO A 65 11.92 2.45 -10.38
CA PRO A 65 12.40 3.76 -9.93
C PRO A 65 11.56 4.94 -10.46
N GLU A 66 11.05 4.82 -11.68
CA GLU A 66 10.16 5.79 -12.34
C GLU A 66 8.83 5.97 -11.61
N LEU A 67 8.37 4.96 -10.86
CA LEU A 67 7.17 5.02 -10.02
C LEU A 67 7.50 5.23 -8.52
N ARG A 68 8.76 5.55 -8.22
CA ARG A 68 9.30 5.65 -6.85
C ARG A 68 9.00 4.38 -6.03
N PHE A 69 9.07 3.22 -6.67
CA PHE A 69 8.79 1.92 -6.06
C PHE A 69 10.07 1.08 -6.03
N ARG A 70 10.47 0.62 -4.84
CA ARG A 70 11.74 -0.09 -4.64
C ARG A 70 11.63 -1.61 -4.75
N GLY A 71 10.43 -2.13 -5.01
CA GLY A 71 10.13 -3.54 -4.80
C GLY A 71 9.93 -3.85 -3.31
N LEU A 72 8.99 -4.72 -3.00
CA LEU A 72 8.69 -5.16 -1.63
C LEU A 72 9.48 -6.41 -1.27
N LYS A 73 9.71 -6.56 0.03
CA LYS A 73 10.28 -7.76 0.66
C LYS A 73 9.33 -8.29 1.73
N PRO A 74 9.42 -9.58 2.10
CA PRO A 74 8.67 -10.12 3.22
C PRO A 74 8.83 -9.26 4.49
N GLY A 75 7.73 -8.92 5.13
CA GLY A 75 7.68 -8.02 6.28
C GLY A 75 7.42 -6.55 5.97
N ASP A 76 7.56 -6.12 4.70
CA ASP A 76 7.20 -4.76 4.32
C ASP A 76 5.68 -4.53 4.47
N ARG A 77 5.32 -3.30 4.85
CA ARG A 77 3.93 -2.85 4.83
C ARG A 77 3.62 -2.07 3.58
N TRP A 78 2.49 -2.39 2.95
CA TRP A 78 2.07 -1.78 1.70
C TRP A 78 0.56 -1.63 1.63
N CYS A 79 0.09 -0.63 0.90
CA CYS A 79 -1.33 -0.43 0.63
C CYS A 79 -1.66 -1.17 -0.66
N LEU A 80 -2.48 -2.21 -0.55
CA LEU A 80 -3.03 -3.00 -1.66
C LEU A 80 -4.44 -2.57 -2.02
#